data_AF-A0A7R9DPJ1-F1
#
_entry.id   AF-A0A7R9DPJ1-F1
#
_cell.length_a   1.000
_cell.length_b   1.000
_cell.length_c   1.000
_cell.angle_alpha   90.00
_cell.angle_beta   90.00
_cell.angle_gamma   90.00
#
_symmetry.space_group_name_H-M   'P 1'
#
loop_
_entity.id
_entity.type
_entity.pdbx_description
1 polymer ?
#
loop_
_entity_poly.entity_id
_entity_poly.type
_entity_poly.pdbx_seq_one_letter_code
_entity_poly.pdbx_strand_id
1 'polypeptide(L)' 'MEEILAKLLVADSAIIQQGTQELREAFKNVDVIPALCNVIGVSQNPQIRQYAAVLLRKRLTKAKHWTKLSINVRN' A
#
# COMPACT_ATOMS: atom_id res chain seq x y z
N MET A 1 3.52 0.03 -7.45
CA MET A 1 2.87 -0.40 -6.19
C MET A 1 2.66 -1.90 -6.18
N GLU A 2 1.95 -2.45 -7.17
CA GLU A 2 1.74 -3.90 -7.30
C GLU A 2 3.05 -4.71 -7.27
N GLU A 3 4.08 -4.28 -8.00
CA GLU A 3 5.41 -4.92 -7.97
C GLU A 3 6.08 -4.91 -6.58
N ILE A 4 5.96 -3.80 -5.84
CA ILE A 4 6.49 -3.69 -4.47
C ILE A 4 5.79 -4.70 -3.56
N LEU A 5 4.47 -4.86 -3.70
CA LEU A 5 3.71 -5.84 -2.94
C LEU A 5 4.03 -7.28 -3.37
N ALA A 6 4.28 -7.52 -4.66
CA ALA A 6 4.69 -8.82 -5.18
C ALA A 6 6.03 -9.27 -4.57
N LYS A 7 7.01 -8.35 -4.44
CA LYS A 7 8.29 -8.60 -3.74
C LYS A 7 8.12 -9.01 -2.28
N LEU A 8 7.02 -8.63 -1.63
CA LEU A 8 6.73 -8.98 -0.24
C LEU A 8 6.03 -10.35 -0.09
N LEU A 9 5.64 -10.98 -1.20
CA LEU A 9 4.93 -12.25 -1.23
C LEU A 9 5.78 -13.43 -1.73
N VAL A 10 7.07 -13.20 -2.01
CA VAL A 10 8.01 -14.27 -2.38
C VAL A 10 8.69 -14.86 -1.15
N ALA A 11 9.29 -16.05 -1.28
CA ALA A 11 10.01 -16.73 -0.19
C ALA A 11 11.48 -16.28 -0.04
N ASP A 12 11.91 -15.26 -0.79
CA ASP A 12 13.29 -14.75 -0.77
C ASP A 12 13.42 -13.57 0.20
N SER A 13 14.26 -13.73 1.22
CA SER A 13 14.45 -12.74 2.28
C SER A 13 15.10 -11.44 1.79
N ALA A 14 15.98 -11.49 0.79
CA ALA A 14 16.61 -10.30 0.21
C ALA A 14 15.58 -9.48 -0.58
N ILE A 15 14.74 -10.16 -1.37
CA ILE A 15 13.65 -9.52 -2.12
C ILE A 15 12.61 -8.91 -1.15
N ILE A 16 12.27 -9.60 -0.06
CA ILE A 16 11.37 -9.06 0.96
C ILE A 16 11.96 -7.81 1.61
N GLN A 17 13.25 -7.81 1.96
CA GLN A 17 13.92 -6.63 2.53
C GLN A 17 13.89 -5.45 1.57
N GLN A 18 14.21 -5.69 0.30
CA GLN A 18 14.15 -4.66 -0.74
C GLN A 18 12.73 -4.10 -0.90
N GLY A 19 11.73 -4.96 -1.05
CA GLY A 19 10.32 -4.55 -1.16
C GLY A 19 9.83 -3.80 0.07
N THR A 20 10.34 -4.13 1.26
CA THR A 20 10.00 -3.44 2.50
C THR A 20 10.59 -2.04 2.53
N GLN A 21 11.81 -1.86 2.05
CA GLN A 21 12.45 -0.55 1.95
C GLN A 21 11.71 0.36 0.95
N GLU A 22 11.43 -0.16 -0.25
CA GLU A 22 10.64 0.53 -1.28
C GLU A 22 9.26 0.93 -0.75
N LEU A 23 8.60 0.02 -0.02
CA LEU A 23 7.30 0.29 0.61
C LEU A 23 7.38 1.41 1.65
N ARG A 24 8.41 1.41 2.51
CA ARG A 24 8.62 2.47 3.52
C ARG A 24 8.83 3.83 2.87
N GLU A 25 9.57 3.89 1.76
CA GLU A 25 9.79 5.10 1.00
C GLU A 25 8.49 5.60 0.35
N ALA A 26 7.73 4.69 -0.29
CA ALA A 26 6.43 5.04 -0.85
C ALA A 26 5.48 5.64 0.20
N PHE A 27 5.49 5.13 1.43
CA PHE A 27 4.68 5.65 2.54
C PHE A 27 5.05 7.05 3.04
N LYS A 28 6.16 7.63 2.57
CA LYS A 28 6.49 9.05 2.82
C LYS A 28 5.67 9.97 1.93
N ASN A 29 5.23 9.50 0.77
CA ASN A 29 4.44 10.25 -0.19
C ASN A 29 2.94 10.08 0.08
N VAL A 30 2.16 11.14 -0.18
CA VAL A 30 0.69 11.12 -0.05
C VAL A 30 0.02 10.30 -1.16
N ASP A 31 0.68 10.19 -2.32
CA ASP A 31 0.18 9.45 -3.49
C ASP A 31 0.15 7.93 -3.31
N VAL A 32 0.73 7.43 -2.22
CA VAL A 32 0.68 6.01 -1.85
C VAL A 32 -0.75 5.51 -1.66
N ILE A 33 -1.66 6.39 -1.21
CA ILE A 33 -3.06 6.02 -0.92
C ILE A 33 -3.82 5.76 -2.23
N PRO A 34 -3.87 6.70 -3.20
CA PRO A 34 -4.42 6.42 -4.52
C PRO A 34 -3.78 5.19 -5.20
N ALA A 35 -2.46 5.02 -5.06
CA ALA A 35 -1.77 3.86 -5.62
C ALA A 35 -2.24 2.53 -5.01
N LEU A 36 -2.46 2.47 -3.69
CA LEU A 36 -3.01 1.29 -3.02
C LEU A 36 -4.47 1.04 -3.42
N CYS A 37 -5.30 2.09 -3.53
CA CYS A 37 -6.68 1.96 -4.01
C CYS A 37 -6.74 1.39 -5.44
N ASN A 38 -5.88 1.88 -6.34
CA ASN A 38 -5.79 1.37 -7.70
C ASN A 38 -5.42 -0.12 -7.73
N VAL A 39 -4.45 -0.55 -6.92
CA VAL A 39 -4.07 -1.97 -6.83
C VAL A 39 -5.23 -2.84 -6.32
N ILE A 40 -5.99 -2.36 -5.33
CA ILE A 40 -7.17 -3.07 -4.84
C ILE A 40 -8.23 -3.25 -5.94
N GLY A 41 -8.42 -2.23 -6.79
CA GLY A 41 -9.42 -2.27 -7.86
C GLY A 41 -9.01 -3.03 -9.12
N VAL A 42 -7.71 -3.03 -9.47
CA VAL A 42 -7.23 -3.48 -10.80
C VAL A 42 -6.43 -4.78 -10.74
N SER A 43 -5.75 -5.08 -9.63
CA SER A 43 -4.84 -6.23 -9.57
C SER A 43 -5.59 -7.54 -9.76
N GLN A 44 -5.08 -8.40 -10.64
CA GLN A 44 -5.66 -9.74 -10.88
C GLN A 44 -5.31 -10.71 -9.76
N ASN A 45 -4.24 -10.47 -9.00
CA ASN A 45 -3.79 -11.34 -7.93
C ASN A 45 -4.57 -11.06 -6.62
N PRO A 46 -5.38 -12.03 -6.12
CA PRO A 46 -6.17 -11.83 -4.90
C PRO A 46 -5.33 -11.53 -3.67
N GLN A 47 -4.15 -12.13 -3.55
CA GLN A 47 -3.25 -11.95 -2.40
C GLN A 47 -2.68 -10.54 -2.37
N ILE A 48 -2.33 -9.98 -3.54
CA ILE A 48 -1.88 -8.59 -3.66
C ILE A 48 -3.01 -7.62 -3.29
N ARG A 49 -4.24 -7.85 -3.78
CA ARG A 49 -5.41 -7.02 -3.41
C ARG A 49 -5.66 -7.01 -1.91
N GLN A 50 -5.67 -8.19 -1.28
CA GLN A 50 -5.88 -8.33 0.16
C GLN A 50 -4.78 -7.63 0.95
N TYR A 51 -3.52 -7.82 0.54
CA TYR A 51 -2.39 -7.21 1.23
C TYR A 51 -2.40 -5.67 1.11
N ALA A 52 -2.72 -5.15 -0.09
CA ALA A 52 -2.93 -3.71 -0.30
C ALA A 52 -4.04 -3.15 0.61
N ALA A 53 -5.17 -3.86 0.74
CA ALA A 53 -6.27 -3.46 1.62
C ALA A 53 -5.88 -3.42 3.10
N VAL A 54 -5.08 -4.39 3.56
CA VAL A 54 -4.57 -4.42 4.95
C VAL A 54 -3.64 -3.24 5.21
N LEU A 55 -2.75 -2.93 4.26
CA LEU A 55 -1.84 -1.79 4.36
C LEU A 55 -2.58 -0.46 4.37
N LEU A 56 -3.57 -0.30 3.49
CA LEU A 56 -4.44 0.87 3.43
C LEU A 56 -5.17 1.06 4.76
N ARG A 57 -5.82 0.01 5.28
CA ARG A 57 -6.50 0.04 6.59
C ARG A 57 -5.54 0.46 7.70
N LYS A 58 -4.37 -0.18 7.83
CA LYS A 58 -3.36 0.18 8.85
C LYS A 58 -2.92 1.64 8.77
N ARG A 59 -2.84 2.21 7.56
CA ARG A 59 -2.45 3.60 7.34
C ARG A 59 -3.56 4.56 7.78
N LEU A 60 -4.80 4.29 7.37
CA LEU A 60 -5.96 5.16 7.55
C LEU A 60 -6.57 5.10 8.97
N THR A 61 -6.48 3.95 9.65
CA THR A 61 -6.94 3.80 11.05
C THR A 61 -6.25 4.81 11.99
N LYS A 62 -5.05 5.29 11.63
CA LYS A 62 -4.39 6.37 12.37
C LYS A 62 -5.08 7.69 12.02
N ALA A 63 -5.83 8.26 12.97
CA ALA A 63 -6.61 9.50 12.79
C ALA A 63 -5.79 10.67 12.18
N LYS A 64 -4.49 10.77 12.51
CA LYS A 64 -3.55 11.76 11.94
C LYS A 64 -3.37 11.63 10.42
N HIS A 65 -3.48 10.43 9.87
CA HIS A 65 -3.36 10.20 8.43
C HIS A 65 -4.71 10.35 7.73
N TRP A 66 -5.81 9.95 8.38
CA TRP A 66 -7.16 10.18 7.86
C TRP A 66 -7.47 11.68 7.70
N THR A 67 -7.16 12.48 8.72
CA THR A 67 -7.41 13.94 8.70
C THR A 67 -6.52 14.71 7.72
N LYS A 68 -5.35 14.17 7.36
CA LYS A 68 -4.44 14.75 6.36
C LYS A 68 -4.88 14.51 4.92
N LEU A 69 -5.82 13.60 4.68
CA LEU A 69 -6.39 13.43 3.35
C LEU A 69 -7.29 14.60 3.01
N SER A 70 -7.26 15.01 1.74
CA SER A 70 -8.22 15.99 1.23
C SER A 70 -9.64 15.48 1.43
N ILE A 71 -10.58 16.41 1.66
CA ILE A 71 -12.00 16.08 1.87
C ILE A 71 -12.56 15.28 0.68
N ASN A 72 -12.11 15.59 -0.54
CA ASN A 72 -12.50 14.89 -1.77
C ASN A 72 -12.07 13.42 -1.84
N VAL A 73 -11.13 12.97 -1.00
CA VAL A 73 -10.73 11.55 -0.89
C VAL A 73 -11.44 10.85 0.28
N ARG A 74 -12.06 11.62 1.18
CA ARG A 74 -12.80 11.10 2.36
C ARG A 74 -14.30 10.97 2.14
N ASN A 75 -14.88 11.77 1.24
CA ASN A 75 -16.29 11.74 0.86
C ASN A 75 -16.53 10.73 -0.26
#